data_AF-A0A2A9F8K9-F1
#
_entry.id   AF-A0A2A9F8K9-F1
#
_cell.length_a   1.000
_cell.length_b   1.000
_cell.length_c   1.000
_cell.angle_alpha   90.00
_cell.angle_beta   90.00
_cell.angle_gamma   90.00
#
_symmetry.space_group_name_H-M   'P 1'
#
loop_
_entity.id
_entity.type
_entity.pdbx_description
1 polymer ?
#
loop_
_entity_poly.entity_id
_entity_poly.type
_entity_poly.pdbx_seq_one_letter_code
_entity_poly.pdbx_strand_id
1 'polypeptide(L)' 'MTGRDERDEWSVGCRDLAGRRRDLTVFVGTDDKIVLVAPPGEAAVLGPLEVGRLRAALRDAVVTMAAPAPRTGNLTPTSE' A
#
# COMPACT_ATOMS: atom_id res chain seq x y z
N MET A 1 -9.72 9.14 -11.96
CA MET A 1 -9.10 8.39 -10.84
C MET A 1 -9.44 6.93 -11.07
N THR A 2 -8.68 6.26 -11.93
CA THR A 2 -9.02 4.93 -12.47
C THR A 2 -7.74 4.12 -12.54
N GLY A 3 -7.72 2.94 -11.91
CA GLY A 3 -6.94 1.81 -12.44
C GLY A 3 -5.74 1.26 -11.68
N ARG A 4 -5.60 1.47 -10.36
CA ARG A 4 -4.79 0.59 -9.50
C ARG A 4 -5.62 0.25 -8.27
N ASP A 5 -5.93 -1.03 -8.16
CA ASP A 5 -6.91 -1.71 -7.32
C ASP A 5 -6.61 -1.49 -5.82
N GLU A 6 -7.58 -1.71 -4.94
CA GLU A 6 -7.44 -1.70 -3.47
C GLU A 6 -6.29 -2.60 -2.94
N ARG A 7 -5.70 -3.43 -3.83
CA ARG A 7 -4.50 -4.23 -3.60
C ARG A 7 -3.19 -3.46 -3.54
N ASP A 8 -3.16 -2.22 -4.02
CA ASP A 8 -1.97 -1.37 -4.00
C ASP A 8 -1.96 -0.44 -2.77
N GLU A 9 -2.81 -0.73 -1.78
CA GLU A 9 -2.96 0.01 -0.54
C GLU A 9 -2.83 -0.93 0.67
N TRP A 10 -2.02 -0.53 1.65
CA TRP A 10 -1.80 -1.24 2.91
C TRP A 10 -2.06 -0.32 4.08
N SER A 11 -2.86 -0.77 5.04
CA SER A 11 -3.11 -0.06 6.30
C SER A 11 -2.31 -0.66 7.44
N VAL A 12 -1.50 0.16 8.10
CA VAL A 12 -0.68 -0.21 9.25
C VAL A 12 -1.21 0.54 10.47
N GLY A 13 -1.81 -0.20 11.40
CA GLY A 13 -2.24 0.37 12.67
C GLY A 13 -1.07 0.99 13.43
N CYS A 14 -1.25 2.21 13.91
CA CYS A 14 -0.29 2.98 14.67
C CYS A 14 -0.99 3.76 15.81
N ARG A 15 -0.20 4.52 16.58
CA ARG A 15 -0.75 5.48 17.53
C ARG A 15 -0.31 6.88 17.17
N ASP A 16 -1.08 7.88 17.56
CA ASP A 16 -0.63 9.27 17.53
C ASP A 16 0.11 9.64 18.83
N LEU A 17 0.59 10.89 18.93
CA LEU A 17 1.27 11.38 20.14
C LEU A 17 0.34 11.41 21.36
N ALA A 18 -0.97 11.57 21.16
CA ALA A 18 -1.98 11.42 22.19
C ALA A 18 -2.30 9.95 22.55
N GLY A 19 -1.62 8.98 21.95
CA GLY A 19 -1.77 7.55 22.22
C GLY A 19 -3.04 6.92 21.64
N ARG A 20 -3.81 7.66 20.84
CA ARG A 20 -5.03 7.15 20.19
C ARG A 20 -4.66 6.24 19.04
N ARG A 21 -5.43 5.19 18.84
CA ARG A 21 -5.22 4.26 17.74
C ARG A 21 -5.66 4.90 16.42
N ARG A 22 -4.76 4.87 15.45
CA ARG A 22 -4.92 5.41 14.10
C ARG A 22 -4.34 4.41 13.10
N ASP A 23 -4.46 4.71 11.82
CA ASP A 23 -3.90 3.91 10.75
C ASP A 23 -3.00 4.78 9.88
N LEU A 24 -1.84 4.23 9.52
CA LEU A 24 -0.94 4.78 8.52
C LEU A 24 -1.18 4.02 7.22
N THR A 25 -1.44 4.74 6.15
CA THR A 25 -1.70 4.14 4.84
C THR A 25 -0.45 4.19 3.98
N VAL A 26 -0.13 3.08 3.33
CA VAL A 26 0.94 2.97 2.33
C VAL A 26 0.27 2.64 1.01
N PHE A 27 0.62 3.33 -0.08
CA PHE A 27 0.16 2.93 -1.41
C PHE A 27 1.16 3.24 -2.52
N VAL A 28 0.98 2.60 -3.67
CA VAL A 28 1.77 2.86 -4.88
C VAL A 28 1.12 4.00 -5.68
N GLY A 29 1.81 5.13 -5.78
CA GLY A 29 1.38 6.27 -6.59
C GLY A 29 1.57 6.04 -8.09
N THR A 30 1.03 6.95 -8.90
CA THR A 30 1.10 6.90 -10.37
C THR A 30 2.50 7.03 -10.95
N ASP A 31 3.46 7.57 -10.21
CA ASP A 31 4.84 7.84 -10.66
C ASP A 31 5.86 6.78 -10.18
N ASP A 32 5.40 5.55 -9.92
CA ASP A 32 6.18 4.47 -9.31
C ASP A 32 6.90 4.95 -8.03
N LYS A 33 6.14 5.66 -7.20
CA LYS A 33 6.55 6.13 -5.88
C LYS A 33 5.68 5.47 -4.83
N ILE A 34 6.32 5.07 -3.73
CA ILE A 34 5.60 4.65 -2.54
C ILE A 34 5.22 5.90 -1.76
N VAL A 35 3.92 6.05 -1.50
CA VAL A 35 3.35 7.16 -0.75
C VAL A 35 2.93 6.64 0.62
N LEU A 36 3.31 7.38 1.68
CA LEU A 36 2.90 7.11 3.04
C LEU A 36 2.03 8.27 3.51
N VAL A 37 0.80 7.97 3.91
CA VAL A 37 -0.12 8.93 4.49
C VAL A 37 -0.22 8.67 5.97
N ALA A 38 0.37 9.57 6.74
CA ALA A 38 0.16 9.63 8.18
C ALA A 38 -1.24 10.19 8.49
N PRO A 39 -1.87 9.77 9.60
CA PRO A 39 -3.12 10.34 10.03
C PRO A 39 -3.01 11.87 10.20
N PRO A 40 -4.07 12.64 9.87
CA PRO A 40 -4.01 14.09 9.81
C PRO A 40 -3.67 14.70 11.18
N GLY A 41 -2.71 15.62 11.18
CA GLY A 41 -2.42 16.50 12.32
C GLY A 41 -1.46 15.96 13.37
N GLU A 42 -0.86 14.78 13.21
CA GLU A 42 0.03 14.21 14.23
C GLU A 42 1.12 13.29 13.69
N ALA A 43 2.22 13.15 14.45
CA ALA A 43 3.24 12.16 14.18
C ALA A 43 2.69 10.76 14.48
N ALA A 44 2.88 9.83 13.54
CA ALA A 44 2.63 8.41 13.79
C ALA A 44 3.74 7.85 14.69
N VAL A 45 3.35 7.35 15.85
CA VAL A 45 4.20 6.60 16.77
C VAL A 45 4.02 5.12 16.46
N LEU A 46 5.12 4.45 16.13
CA LEU A 46 5.15 3.02 15.85
C LEU A 46 5.94 2.28 16.94
N GLY A 47 5.30 1.32 17.60
CA GLY A 47 5.97 0.35 18.44
C GLY A 47 6.77 -0.67 17.61
N PRO A 48 7.57 -1.54 18.25
CA PRO A 48 8.41 -2.52 17.54
C PRO A 48 7.62 -3.43 16.58
N LEU A 49 6.40 -3.81 16.95
CA LEU A 49 5.53 -4.64 16.12
C LEU A 49 5.01 -3.86 14.90
N GLU A 50 4.54 -2.63 15.13
CA GLU A 50 4.05 -1.73 14.09
C GLU A 50 5.15 -1.38 13.08
N VAL A 51 6.39 -1.16 13.54
CA VAL A 51 7.56 -0.99 12.66
C VAL A 51 7.79 -2.24 11.81
N GLY A 52 7.66 -3.43 12.40
CA GLY A 52 7.75 -4.69 11.67
C GLY A 52 6.70 -4.82 10.57
N ARG A 53 5.45 -4.42 10.87
CA ARG A 53 4.33 -4.41 9.92
C ARG A 53 4.53 -3.36 8.82
N LEU A 54 5.00 -2.17 9.16
CA LEU A 54 5.33 -1.14 8.17
C LEU A 54 6.41 -1.61 7.20
N ARG A 55 7.46 -2.28 7.70
CA ARG A 55 8.50 -2.85 6.84
C ARG A 55 7.94 -3.90 5.88
N ALA A 56 7.02 -4.76 6.34
CA ALA A 56 6.36 -5.74 5.49
C ALA A 56 5.51 -5.06 4.40
N ALA A 57 4.68 -4.09 4.78
CA ALA A 57 3.86 -3.32 3.83
C ALA A 57 4.70 -2.59 2.78
N LEU A 58 5.80 -1.94 3.18
CA LEU A 58 6.72 -1.27 2.25
C LEU A 58 7.38 -2.26 1.28
N ARG A 59 7.74 -3.45 1.76
CA ARG A 59 8.31 -4.50 0.92
C ARG A 59 7.30 -4.98 -0.11
N ASP A 60 6.07 -5.25 0.32
CA ASP A 60 4.99 -5.70 -0.55
C ASP A 60 4.66 -4.62 -1.59
N ALA A 61 4.62 -3.35 -1.18
CA ALA A 61 4.42 -2.22 -2.08
C ALA A 61 5.48 -2.10 -3.17
N VAL A 62 6.76 -2.31 -2.82
CA VAL A 62 7.84 -2.33 -3.82
C VAL A 62 7.71 -3.52 -4.78
N VAL A 63 7.31 -4.69 -4.28
CA VAL A 63 7.08 -5.87 -5.14
C VAL A 63 5.92 -5.61 -6.10
N THR A 64 4.81 -5.07 -5.62
CA THR A 64 3.65 -4.70 -6.44
C THR A 64 3.99 -3.64 -7.48
N MET A 65 4.78 -2.62 -7.11
CA MET A 65 5.26 -1.59 -8.03
C MET A 65 6.19 -2.17 -9.12
N ALA A 66 7.06 -3.12 -8.76
CA ALA A 66 7.98 -3.76 -9.70
C ALA A 66 7.31 -4.84 -10.56
N ALA A 67 6.13 -5.33 -10.18
CA ALA A 67 5.40 -6.32 -10.94
C ALA A 67 4.88 -5.67 -12.24
N PRO A 68 5.26 -6.17 -13.43
CA PRO A 68 4.63 -5.71 -14.66
C PRO A 68 3.14 -6.02 -14.57
N ALA A 69 2.30 -5.03 -14.90
CA ALA A 69 0.84 -5.17 -14.92
C ALA A 69 0.47 -6.52 -15.56
N PRO A 70 -0.46 -7.29 -14.97
CA PRO A 70 -0.86 -8.56 -15.54
C PRO A 70 -1.28 -8.29 -16.98
N ARG A 71 -0.53 -8.84 -17.95
CA ARG A 71 -0.89 -8.74 -19.35
C ARG A 71 -2.21 -9.50 -19.47
N THR A 72 -3.32 -8.78 -19.50
CA THR A 72 -4.62 -9.30 -19.91
C THR A 72 -4.54 -9.56 -21.42
N GLY A 73 -3.75 -10.56 -21.78
CA GLY A 73 -3.46 -10.97 -23.15
C GLY A 73 -4.18 -12.27 -23.43
N ASN A 74 -5.32 -12.13 -24.11
CA ASN A 74 -5.93 -13.11 -24.99
C ASN A 74 -6.69 -14.30 -24.37
N LEU A 75 -8.01 -14.14 -24.25
CA LEU A 75 -8.97 -15.23 -24.42
C LEU A 75 -9.86 -14.89 -25.65
N THR A 76 -9.36 -15.14 -26.86
CA THR A 76 -10.24 -15.48 -27.98
C THR A 76 -10.61 -16.95 -27.84
N PRO A 77 -11.88 -17.33 -27.58
CA PRO A 77 -12.33 -18.66 -27.93
C PRO A 77 -12.37 -18.74 -29.45
N THR A 78 -11.38 -19.43 -30.04
CA THR A 78 -11.53 -19.98 -31.39
C THR A 78 -12.56 -21.10 -31.28
N SER A 79 -13.82 -20.77 -31.56
CA SER A 79 -14.81 -21.79 -31.93
C SER A 79 -14.67 -22.02 -33.43
N GLU A 80 -14.20 -23.21 -33.76
CA GLU A 80 -14.28 -23.85 -35.08
C GLU A 80 -15.73 -24.35 -35.32
#